data_AF-A0A8B9DK77-F1
#
_entry.id   AF-A0A8B9DK77-F1
#
_cell.length_a   1.000
_cell.length_b   1.000
_cell.length_c   1.000
_cell.angle_alpha   90.00
_cell.angle_beta   90.00
_cell.angle_gamma   90.00
#
_symmetry.space_group_name_H-M   'P 1'
#
loop_
_entity.id
_entity.type
_entity.pdbx_description
1 polymer ?
#
loop_
_entity_poly.entity_id
_entity_poly.type
_entity_poly.pdbx_seq_one_letter_code
_entity_poly.pdbx_strand_id
1 'polypeptide(L)'
;MGGECFNSILLKYCVLSISLFMLSYRVTIFILLFSYEKPPPGLIKENETKPEDCIPDVPGNESAREFLAHAPTKGLWMPLGKEVKVMQCWRCKRYGHRTGDKECPFFIKGNQKLEQFRVAHEDPMYDIIRETKRHEKEMRYVSL
;
A
#
# COMPACT_ATOMS: atom_id res chain seq x y z
N MET A 1 61.54 -53.39 22.16
CA MET A 1 61.19 -52.84 20.83
C MET A 1 59.66 -52.72 20.70
N GLY A 2 59.02 -51.77 21.39
CA GLY A 2 57.54 -51.68 21.40
C GLY A 2 56.91 -50.32 21.64
N GLY A 3 57.71 -49.24 21.75
CA GLY A 3 57.21 -47.90 22.11
C GLY A 3 56.83 -46.99 20.94
N GLU A 4 57.38 -47.22 19.74
CA GLU A 4 57.14 -46.32 18.59
C GLU A 4 55.86 -46.67 17.80
N CYS A 5 55.41 -47.93 17.85
CA CYS A 5 54.18 -48.36 17.19
C CYS A 5 52.92 -47.82 17.89
N PHE A 6 52.93 -47.63 19.21
CA PHE A 6 51.74 -47.23 19.99
C PHE A 6 51.30 -45.79 19.71
N ASN A 7 52.27 -44.87 19.61
CA ASN A 7 52.01 -43.46 19.27
C ASN A 7 51.52 -43.29 17.83
N SER A 8 52.03 -44.09 16.88
CA SER A 8 51.57 -44.08 15.48
C SER A 8 50.12 -44.54 15.36
N ILE A 9 49.73 -45.56 16.14
CA ILE A 9 48.36 -46.09 16.15
C ILE A 9 47.39 -45.07 16.76
N LEU A 10 47.73 -44.49 17.91
CA LEU A 10 46.88 -43.49 18.58
C LEU A 10 46.66 -42.25 17.72
N LEU A 11 47.71 -41.77 17.04
CA LEU A 11 47.63 -40.63 16.13
C LEU A 11 46.75 -40.95 14.91
N LYS A 12 46.85 -42.16 14.36
CA LYS A 12 45.98 -42.63 13.26
C LYS A 12 44.51 -42.72 13.69
N TYR A 13 44.22 -43.23 14.89
CA TYR A 13 42.85 -43.24 15.43
C TYR A 13 42.30 -41.83 15.65
N CYS A 14 43.13 -40.88 16.11
CA CYS A 14 42.75 -39.48 16.29
C CYS A 14 42.44 -38.79 14.94
N VAL A 15 43.27 -38.99 13.92
CA VAL A 15 43.02 -38.42 12.59
C VAL A 15 41.78 -39.05 11.94
N LEU A 16 41.56 -40.36 12.11
CA LEU A 16 40.39 -41.06 11.60
C LEU A 16 39.10 -40.60 12.29
N SER A 17 39.12 -40.40 13.62
CA SER A 17 37.95 -39.92 14.37
C SER A 17 37.58 -38.47 14.02
N ILE A 18 38.57 -37.58 13.86
CA ILE A 18 38.37 -36.21 13.40
C ILE A 18 37.79 -36.19 11.97
N SER A 19 38.28 -37.06 11.10
CA SER A 19 37.79 -37.15 9.72
C SER A 19 36.36 -37.66 9.65
N LEU A 20 36.00 -38.68 10.44
CA LEU A 20 34.62 -39.17 10.53
C LEU A 20 33.67 -38.11 11.12
N PHE A 21 34.13 -37.36 12.12
CA PHE A 21 33.37 -36.24 12.69
C PHE A 21 33.14 -35.14 11.64
N MET A 22 34.18 -34.70 10.93
CA MET A 22 34.00 -33.69 9.87
C MET A 22 33.09 -34.17 8.73
N LEU A 23 33.10 -35.47 8.42
CA LEU A 23 32.21 -36.05 7.42
C LEU A 23 30.75 -36.09 7.91
N SER A 24 30.51 -36.41 9.19
CA SER A 24 29.15 -36.41 9.75
C SER A 24 28.55 -35.00 9.80
N TYR A 25 29.34 -33.98 10.14
CA TYR A 25 28.90 -32.58 10.11
C TYR A 25 28.59 -32.09 8.71
N ARG A 26 29.37 -32.52 7.70
CA ARG A 26 29.07 -32.19 6.31
C ARG A 26 27.78 -32.84 5.82
N VAL A 27 27.55 -34.11 6.17
CA VAL A 27 26.32 -34.82 5.81
C VAL A 27 25.10 -34.21 6.49
N THR A 28 25.19 -33.87 7.79
CA THR A 28 24.08 -33.22 8.50
C THR A 28 23.78 -31.83 7.97
N ILE A 29 24.79 -31.00 7.70
CA ILE A 29 24.60 -29.68 7.08
C ILE A 29 23.95 -29.81 5.70
N PHE A 30 24.39 -30.77 4.88
CA PHE A 30 23.82 -30.98 3.55
C PHE A 30 22.34 -31.41 3.61
N ILE A 31 21.99 -32.33 4.53
CA ILE A 31 20.61 -32.76 4.75
C ILE A 31 19.73 -31.61 5.27
N LEU A 32 20.27 -30.77 6.16
CA LEU A 32 19.55 -29.62 6.70
C LEU A 32 19.28 -28.59 5.59
N LEU A 33 20.28 -28.27 4.78
CA LEU A 33 20.15 -27.33 3.67
C LEU A 33 19.08 -27.79 2.66
N PHE A 34 19.10 -29.08 2.30
CA PHE A 34 18.13 -29.66 1.35
C PHE A 34 16.69 -29.67 1.88
N SER A 35 16.49 -29.72 3.20
CA SER A 35 15.16 -29.68 3.82
C SER A 35 14.57 -28.27 3.91
N TYR A 36 15.42 -27.25 4.01
CA TYR A 36 14.99 -25.84 4.06
C TYR A 36 14.76 -25.21 2.68
N GLU A 37 15.18 -25.88 1.60
CA GLU A 37 15.03 -25.37 0.24
C GLU A 37 13.61 -25.57 -0.32
N LYS A 38 12.81 -26.46 0.29
CA LYS A 38 11.38 -26.57 -0.02
C LYS A 38 10.59 -25.54 0.79
N PRO A 39 9.88 -24.59 0.14
CA PRO A 39 8.98 -23.71 0.87
C PRO A 39 7.91 -24.56 1.59
N PRO A 40 7.48 -24.16 2.80
CA PRO A 40 6.54 -24.93 3.61
C PRO A 40 5.28 -25.26 2.80
N PRO A 41 4.87 -26.55 2.73
CA PRO A 41 3.67 -26.95 2.02
C PRO A 41 2.45 -26.34 2.74
N GLY A 42 1.86 -25.32 2.14
CA GLY A 42 0.76 -24.55 2.73
C GLY A 42 0.87 -23.04 2.53
N LEU A 43 2.01 -22.51 2.07
CA LEU A 43 2.10 -21.10 1.67
C LEU A 43 1.50 -20.90 0.28
N ILE A 44 0.16 -20.91 0.23
CA ILE A 44 -0.59 -20.37 -0.91
C ILE A 44 -0.23 -18.88 -0.94
N LYS A 45 0.62 -18.47 -1.89
CA LYS A 45 0.67 -17.06 -2.26
C LYS A 45 -0.73 -16.71 -2.73
N GLU A 46 -1.49 -15.99 -1.91
CA GLU A 46 -2.68 -15.34 -2.40
C GLU A 46 -2.23 -14.50 -3.61
N ASN A 47 -2.86 -14.72 -4.76
CA ASN A 47 -2.62 -13.85 -5.90
C ASN A 47 -3.06 -12.46 -5.47
N GLU A 48 -2.11 -11.57 -5.19
CA GLU A 48 -2.37 -10.16 -4.97
C GLU A 48 -3.12 -9.66 -6.21
N THR A 49 -4.42 -9.42 -6.07
CA THR A 49 -5.25 -8.86 -7.15
C THR A 49 -4.66 -7.51 -7.50
N LYS A 50 -4.24 -7.33 -8.74
CA LYS A 50 -3.52 -6.13 -9.14
C LYS A 50 -4.51 -4.95 -9.21
N PRO A 51 -4.08 -3.72 -8.91
CA PRO A 51 -4.98 -2.57 -8.86
C PRO A 51 -5.68 -2.28 -10.21
N GLU A 52 -5.07 -2.67 -11.32
CA GLU A 52 -5.65 -2.56 -12.66
C GLU A 52 -6.82 -3.53 -12.93
N ASP A 53 -6.90 -4.66 -12.22
CA ASP A 53 -7.92 -5.71 -12.44
C ASP A 53 -9.33 -5.25 -12.00
N CYS A 54 -9.42 -4.16 -11.24
CA CYS A 54 -10.69 -3.55 -10.85
C CYS A 54 -11.34 -2.72 -11.96
N ILE A 55 -10.61 -2.38 -13.04
CA ILE A 55 -11.12 -1.54 -14.13
C ILE A 55 -11.64 -2.43 -15.26
N PRO A 56 -12.93 -2.31 -15.64
CA PRO A 56 -13.49 -3.09 -16.75
C PRO A 56 -12.85 -2.68 -18.09
N ASP A 57 -12.60 -3.66 -18.96
CA ASP A 57 -11.97 -3.48 -20.27
C ASP A 57 -12.96 -2.92 -21.30
N VAL A 58 -13.25 -1.63 -21.18
CA VAL A 58 -14.10 -0.87 -22.10
C VAL A 58 -13.30 0.25 -22.77
N PRO A 59 -13.60 0.60 -24.03
CA PRO A 59 -12.90 1.67 -24.74
C PRO A 59 -13.03 3.00 -23.97
N GLY A 60 -11.89 3.62 -23.66
CA GLY A 60 -11.80 4.84 -22.84
C GLY A 60 -11.13 4.65 -21.46
N ASN A 61 -11.07 3.42 -20.95
CA ASN A 61 -10.44 3.11 -19.65
C ASN A 61 -8.97 2.65 -19.75
N GLU A 62 -8.47 2.52 -20.97
CA GLU A 62 -7.11 2.03 -21.28
C GLU A 62 -6.03 2.85 -20.56
N SER A 63 -6.19 4.18 -20.53
CA SER A 63 -5.25 5.10 -19.88
C SER A 63 -5.16 4.90 -18.36
N ALA A 64 -6.29 4.60 -17.69
CA ALA A 64 -6.33 4.36 -16.26
C ALA A 64 -5.72 3.00 -15.90
N ARG A 65 -5.97 1.98 -16.74
CA ARG A 65 -5.39 0.64 -16.61
C ARG A 65 -3.87 0.68 -16.80
N GLU A 66 -3.39 1.42 -17.81
CA GLU A 66 -1.97 1.61 -18.07
C GLU A 66 -1.27 2.40 -16.97
N PHE A 67 -1.90 3.45 -16.43
CA PHE A 67 -1.37 4.21 -15.30
C PHE A 67 -1.20 3.34 -14.04
N LEU A 68 -2.20 2.54 -13.69
CA LEU A 68 -2.16 1.70 -12.48
C LEU A 68 -1.18 0.53 -12.62
N ALA A 69 -1.05 -0.06 -13.81
CA ALA A 69 -0.10 -1.13 -14.08
C ALA A 69 1.37 -0.69 -13.93
N HIS A 70 1.66 0.58 -14.22
CA HIS A 70 3.00 1.16 -14.07
C HIS A 70 3.19 1.94 -12.76
N ALA A 71 2.13 2.09 -11.97
CA ALA A 71 2.20 2.80 -10.71
C ALA A 71 3.01 1.96 -9.69
N PRO A 72 3.92 2.57 -8.94
CA PRO A 72 4.67 1.86 -7.91
C PRO A 72 3.72 1.29 -6.85
N THR A 73 3.66 -0.05 -6.78
CA THR A 73 2.71 -0.81 -5.95
C THR A 73 3.11 -0.82 -4.47
N LYS A 74 4.42 -0.71 -4.19
CA LYS A 74 4.97 -0.53 -2.85
C LYS A 74 5.40 0.93 -2.72
N GLY A 75 4.94 1.56 -1.65
CA GLY A 75 4.88 3.01 -1.48
C GLY A 75 6.11 3.76 -1.97
N LEU A 76 5.86 4.92 -2.58
CA LEU A 76 6.85 5.97 -2.82
C LEU A 76 7.87 5.94 -1.69
N TRP A 77 9.15 5.64 -1.98
CA TRP A 77 10.21 5.69 -0.96
C TRP A 77 10.01 7.00 -0.21
N MET A 78 9.70 6.89 1.09
CA MET A 78 9.44 8.04 1.96
C MET A 78 10.74 8.44 2.66
N PRO A 79 11.61 9.28 2.07
CA PRO A 79 12.84 9.73 2.72
C PRO A 79 12.57 10.57 3.99
N LEU A 80 11.33 11.08 4.15
CA LEU A 80 10.92 11.94 5.26
C LEU A 80 9.80 11.34 6.14
N GLY A 81 9.49 10.05 5.96
CA GLY A 81 8.47 9.35 6.77
C GLY A 81 7.02 9.83 6.57
N LYS A 82 6.74 10.61 5.53
CA LYS A 82 5.38 11.06 5.17
C LYS A 82 4.87 10.34 3.94
N GLU A 83 3.75 9.65 4.08
CA GLU A 83 3.09 8.93 2.99
C GLU A 83 2.43 9.94 2.04
N VAL A 84 2.86 9.95 0.78
CA VAL A 84 2.25 10.80 -0.26
C VAL A 84 1.22 9.97 -1.00
N LYS A 85 -0.06 10.23 -0.73
CA LYS A 85 -1.16 9.63 -1.51
C LYS A 85 -1.20 10.26 -2.90
N VAL A 86 -1.06 9.45 -3.96
CA VAL A 86 -1.15 9.88 -5.38
C VAL A 86 -2.60 10.06 -5.82
N MET A 87 -3.39 10.80 -5.03
CA MET A 87 -4.77 11.10 -5.38
C MET A 87 -5.08 12.56 -5.13
N GLN A 88 -5.94 13.11 -5.98
CA GLN A 88 -6.38 14.49 -5.89
C GLN A 88 -7.67 14.58 -5.06
N CYS A 89 -7.68 15.47 -4.06
CA CYS A 89 -8.88 15.75 -3.30
C CYS A 89 -9.90 16.52 -4.15
N TRP A 90 -11.15 16.05 -4.23
CA TRP A 90 -12.17 16.70 -5.06
C TRP A 90 -12.55 18.10 -4.54
N ARG A 91 -12.57 18.28 -3.21
CA ARG A 91 -13.01 19.53 -2.55
C ARG A 91 -11.99 20.66 -2.67
N CYS A 92 -10.69 20.36 -2.56
CA CYS A 92 -9.62 21.37 -2.60
C CYS A 92 -8.68 21.31 -3.80
N LYS A 93 -8.82 20.29 -4.65
CA LYS A 93 -8.00 20.04 -5.85
C LYS A 93 -6.49 19.89 -5.58
N ARG A 94 -6.07 19.72 -4.31
CA ARG A 94 -4.69 19.41 -3.92
C ARG A 94 -4.48 17.90 -3.84
N TYR A 95 -3.28 17.45 -4.18
CA TYR A 95 -2.86 16.05 -4.03
C TYR A 95 -2.46 15.75 -2.58
N GLY A 96 -2.35 14.46 -2.24
CA GLY A 96 -1.82 14.00 -0.95
C GLY A 96 -2.85 13.63 0.11
N HIS A 97 -4.16 13.77 -0.16
CA HIS A 97 -5.21 13.40 0.80
C HIS A 97 -6.56 13.06 0.12
N ARG A 98 -7.41 12.31 0.82
CA ARG A 98 -8.79 11.96 0.43
C ARG A 98 -9.77 13.09 0.76
N THR A 99 -10.90 13.11 0.06
CA THR A 99 -12.04 13.95 0.44
C THR A 99 -12.54 13.51 1.82
N GLY A 100 -12.41 14.38 2.83
CA GLY A 100 -12.78 14.08 4.22
C GLY A 100 -11.58 13.87 5.16
N ASP A 101 -10.35 13.83 4.64
CA ASP A 101 -9.15 13.83 5.49
C ASP A 101 -9.00 15.19 6.20
N LYS A 102 -8.53 15.16 7.46
CA LYS A 102 -8.23 16.35 8.28
C LYS A 102 -7.18 17.30 7.66
N GLU A 103 -6.37 16.78 6.74
CA GLU A 103 -5.36 17.53 5.97
C GLU A 103 -5.99 18.47 4.92
N CYS A 104 -7.28 18.27 4.60
CA CYS A 104 -8.00 19.12 3.67
C CYS A 104 -8.22 20.50 4.31
N PRO A 105 -7.85 21.61 3.63
CA PRO A 105 -7.97 22.96 4.20
C PRO A 105 -9.45 23.36 4.36
N PHE A 106 -10.33 22.68 3.65
CA PHE A 106 -11.78 22.86 3.69
C PHE A 106 -12.47 21.87 4.64
N PHE A 107 -11.73 21.12 5.46
CA PHE A 107 -12.29 20.18 6.44
C PHE A 107 -13.07 20.93 7.54
N ILE A 108 -12.44 21.92 8.17
CA ILE A 108 -13.08 22.73 9.23
C ILE A 108 -13.83 23.92 8.66
N LYS A 109 -13.22 24.63 7.69
CA LYS A 109 -13.76 25.90 7.16
C LYS A 109 -14.89 25.71 6.14
N GLY A 110 -15.03 24.50 5.57
CA GLY A 110 -15.89 24.27 4.41
C GLY A 110 -15.41 25.01 3.15
N ASN A 111 -15.98 24.69 1.99
CA ASN A 111 -15.72 25.41 0.74
C ASN A 111 -17.00 26.12 0.28
N GLN A 112 -17.38 27.17 1.01
CA GLN A 112 -18.69 27.80 0.86
C GLN A 112 -18.95 28.35 -0.54
N LYS A 113 -17.92 28.89 -1.22
CA LYS A 113 -18.05 29.37 -2.60
C LYS A 113 -18.31 28.24 -3.59
N LEU A 114 -17.57 27.13 -3.48
CA LEU A 114 -17.72 26.01 -4.40
C LEU A 114 -19.03 25.25 -4.15
N GLU A 115 -19.46 25.14 -2.90
CA GLU A 115 -20.77 24.59 -2.56
C GLU A 115 -21.92 25.49 -3.02
N GLN A 116 -21.77 26.82 -2.94
CA GLN A 116 -22.78 27.74 -3.49
C GLN A 116 -22.93 27.61 -5.00
N PHE A 117 -21.81 27.50 -5.72
CA PHE A 117 -21.83 27.25 -7.16
C PHE A 117 -22.52 25.92 -7.49
N ARG A 118 -22.19 24.87 -6.73
CA ARG A 118 -22.81 23.54 -6.87
C ARG A 118 -24.32 23.60 -6.67
N VAL A 119 -24.77 24.18 -5.57
CA VAL A 119 -26.21 24.33 -5.26
C VAL A 119 -26.92 25.16 -6.31
N ALA A 120 -26.34 26.27 -6.78
CA ALA A 120 -26.97 27.12 -7.78
C ALA A 120 -27.14 26.43 -9.15
N HIS A 121 -26.24 25.52 -9.52
CA HIS A 121 -26.30 24.80 -10.79
C HIS A 121 -27.04 23.46 -10.72
N GLU A 122 -26.98 22.76 -9.59
CA GLU A 122 -27.56 21.42 -9.44
C GLU A 122 -28.99 21.43 -8.88
N ASP A 123 -29.41 22.49 -8.17
CA ASP A 123 -30.75 22.59 -7.59
C ASP A 123 -31.72 23.28 -8.56
N PRO A 124 -32.70 22.57 -9.14
CA PRO A 124 -33.69 23.15 -10.05
C PRO A 124 -34.58 24.19 -9.37
N MET A 125 -34.70 24.15 -8.03
CA MET A 125 -35.52 25.07 -7.25
C MET A 125 -34.76 26.30 -6.79
N TYR A 126 -33.47 26.44 -7.15
CA TYR A 126 -32.63 27.53 -6.69
C TYR A 126 -33.23 28.91 -6.96
N ASP A 127 -33.71 29.14 -8.19
CA ASP A 127 -34.28 30.43 -8.59
C ASP A 127 -35.59 30.74 -7.85
N ILE A 128 -36.46 29.74 -7.67
CA ILE A 128 -37.73 29.88 -6.95
C ILE A 128 -37.46 30.24 -5.48
N ILE A 129 -36.60 29.48 -4.81
CA ILE A 129 -36.24 29.71 -3.40
C ILE A 129 -35.61 31.09 -3.21
N ARG A 130 -34.78 31.53 -4.18
CA ARG A 130 -34.17 32.87 -4.16
C ARG A 130 -35.21 33.97 -4.26
N GLU A 131 -36.21 33.81 -5.13
CA GLU A 131 -37.30 34.77 -5.30
C GLU A 131 -38.22 34.83 -4.08
N THR A 132 -38.60 33.67 -3.51
CA THR A 132 -39.42 33.62 -2.29
C THR A 132 -38.75 34.36 -1.13
N LYS A 133 -37.45 34.14 -0.92
CA LYS A 133 -36.69 34.84 0.13
C LYS A 133 -36.56 36.35 -0.11
N ARG A 134 -36.54 36.80 -1.37
CA ARG A 134 -36.55 38.22 -1.71
C ARG A 134 -37.90 38.83 -1.35
N HIS A 135 -38.99 38.18 -1.75
CA HIS A 135 -40.34 38.65 -1.49
C HIS A 135 -40.66 38.72 0.01
N GLU A 136 -40.25 37.71 0.79
CA GLU A 136 -40.39 37.73 2.26
C GLU A 136 -39.66 38.92 2.92
N LYS A 137 -38.48 39.29 2.41
CA LYS A 137 -37.75 40.46 2.90
C LYS A 137 -38.47 41.75 2.56
N GLU A 138 -38.95 41.91 1.33
CA GLU A 138 -39.72 43.08 0.89
C GLU A 138 -41.00 43.25 1.71
N MET A 139 -41.76 42.17 1.90
CA MET A 139 -42.97 42.18 2.75
C MET A 139 -42.66 42.62 4.19
N ARG A 140 -41.51 42.20 4.74
CA ARG A 140 -41.08 42.63 6.09
C ARG A 140 -40.81 44.12 6.18
N TYR A 141 -40.21 44.72 5.15
CA TYR A 141 -39.98 46.17 5.10
C TYR A 141 -41.27 46.96 4.92
N VAL A 142 -42.23 46.44 4.18
CA VAL A 142 -43.55 47.10 3.98
C VAL A 142 -44.44 46.99 5.23
N SER A 143 -44.19 46.01 6.11
CA SER A 143 -44.90 45.83 7.38
C SER A 143 -44.33 46.61 8.58
N LEU A 144 -43.27 47.40 8.38
CA LEU A 144 -42.67 48.31 9.37
C LEU A 144 -43.11 49.75 9.12
#